data_AF-A0A810JZH8-F1
#
_entry.id   AF-A0A810JZH8-F1
#
_cell.length_a   1.000
_cell.length_b   1.000
_cell.length_c   1.000
_cell.angle_alpha   90.00
_cell.angle_beta   90.00
_cell.angle_gamma   90.00
#
_symmetry.space_group_name_H-M   'P 1'
#
loop_
_entity.id
_entity.type
_entity.pdbx_description
1 polymer ?
#
loop_
_entity_poly.entity_id
_entity_poly.type
_entity_poly.pdbx_seq_one_letter_code
_entity_poly.pdbx_strand_id
1 'polypeptide(L)' 'MIENRVLGFVECKDNIDDTLEVLESIIFNTKVLDLKAVNGDMVTHIILDEMSAKEIGETLIAWAKKEL' A
#
# COMPACT_ATOMS: atom_id res chain seq x y z
N MET A 1 -5.64 20.62 8.31
CA MET A 1 -6.07 19.61 7.32
C MET A 1 -4.91 18.65 7.20
N ILE A 2 -5.07 17.42 7.69
CA ILE A 2 -3.98 16.45 7.63
C ILE A 2 -4.21 15.70 6.32
N GLU A 3 -3.30 15.88 5.38
CA GLU A 3 -3.39 15.33 4.04
C GLU A 3 -2.78 13.92 4.01
N ASN A 4 -3.37 13.02 3.21
CA ASN A 4 -2.78 11.73 2.94
C ASN A 4 -1.40 11.93 2.30
N ARG A 5 -0.44 11.11 2.68
CA ARG A 5 0.94 11.21 2.20
C ARG A 5 1.30 9.97 1.39
N VAL A 6 1.70 10.18 0.13
CA VAL A 6 2.30 9.11 -0.67
C VAL A 6 3.65 8.74 -0.05
N LEU A 7 3.80 7.48 0.34
CA LEU A 7 5.04 6.91 0.88
C LEU A 7 5.87 6.22 -0.20
N GLY A 8 5.21 5.63 -1.20
CA GLY A 8 5.87 4.91 -2.27
C GLY A 8 4.95 4.65 -3.45
N PHE A 9 5.57 4.36 -4.59
CA PHE A 9 4.89 4.08 -5.84
C PHE A 9 5.63 2.94 -6.55
N VAL A 10 4.87 1.96 -7.02
CA VAL A 10 5.39 0.85 -7.83
C VAL A 10 4.60 0.79 -9.13
N GLU A 11 5.30 1.00 -10.24
CA GLU A 11 4.76 0.79 -11.58
C GLU A 11 4.75 -0.71 -11.88
N CYS A 12 3.58 -1.22 -12.25
CA CYS A 12 3.46 -2.58 -12.74
C CYS A 12 4.00 -2.64 -14.17
N LYS A 13 4.84 -3.65 -14.45
CA LYS A 13 5.54 -3.79 -15.74
C LYS A 13 4.67 -4.33 -16.87
N ASP A 14 3.46 -4.78 -16.59
CA ASP A 14 2.52 -5.23 -17.61
C ASP A 14 1.78 -4.04 -18.24
N ASN A 15 1.29 -4.27 -19.44
CA ASN A 15 1.08 -3.27 -20.49
C ASN A 15 -0.21 -2.42 -20.33
N ILE A 16 -0.61 -2.08 -19.09
CA ILE A 16 -1.96 -1.54 -18.75
C ILE A 16 -1.93 -0.24 -17.92
N ASP A 17 -0.76 0.42 -17.76
CA ASP A 17 -0.63 1.63 -16.91
C ASP A 17 -1.12 1.41 -15.47
N ASP A 18 -0.93 0.19 -14.95
CA ASP A 18 -1.36 -0.19 -13.62
C ASP A 18 -0.37 0.31 -12.56
N THR A 19 -0.91 0.78 -11.43
CA THR A 19 -0.11 1.33 -10.34
C THR A 19 -0.47 0.70 -9.01
N LEU A 20 0.56 0.51 -8.17
CA LEU A 20 0.38 0.29 -6.73
C LEU A 20 0.95 1.49 -5.97
N GLU A 21 0.07 2.24 -5.34
CA GLU A 21 0.39 3.35 -4.46
C GLU A 21 0.40 2.88 -3.00
N VAL A 22 1.43 3.27 -2.25
CA VAL A 22 1.54 3.06 -0.80
C VAL A 22 1.35 4.39 -0.12
N LEU A 23 0.29 4.53 0.66
CA LEU A 23 -0.14 5.81 1.25
C LEU A 23 -0.19 5.71 2.79
N GLU A 24 0.25 6.77 3.48
CA GLU A 24 -0.17 7.05 4.86
C GLU A 24 -1.46 7.86 4.80
N SER A 25 -2.55 7.29 5.32
CA SER A 25 -3.87 7.92 5.30
C SER A 25 -4.40 8.11 6.73
N ILE A 26 -5.35 9.02 6.91
CA ILE A 26 -6.10 9.16 8.17
C ILE A 26 -7.55 8.76 7.95
N ILE A 27 -7.99 7.75 8.71
CA ILE A 27 -9.37 7.26 8.71
C ILE A 27 -9.88 7.29 10.16
N PHE A 28 -10.97 8.00 10.41
CA PHE A 28 -11.55 8.20 11.76
C PHE A 28 -10.53 8.68 12.82
N ASN A 29 -9.65 9.62 12.46
CA ASN A 29 -8.54 10.12 13.30
C ASN A 29 -7.46 9.07 13.65
N THR A 30 -7.45 7.94 12.96
CA THR A 30 -6.42 6.91 13.09
C THR A 30 -5.54 6.90 11.86
N LYS A 31 -4.22 6.88 12.07
CA LYS A 31 -3.27 6.67 10.98
C LYS A 31 -3.32 5.22 10.52
N VAL A 32 -3.39 5.02 9.21
CA VAL A 32 -3.47 3.71 8.57
C VAL A 32 -2.52 3.66 7.38
N LEU A 33 -2.11 2.45 7.01
CA LEU A 33 -1.48 2.19 5.72
C LEU A 33 -2.59 1.88 4.71
N ASP A 34 -2.61 2.61 3.60
CA ASP A 34 -3.53 2.40 2.49
C ASP A 34 -2.75 1.94 1.27
N LEU A 35 -2.98 0.69 0.86
CA LEU A 35 -2.44 0.11 -0.36
C LEU A 35 -3.50 0.26 -1.44
N LYS A 36 -3.24 1.15 -2.38
CA LYS A 36 -4.17 1.49 -3.47
C LYS A 36 -3.64 0.93 -4.78
N ALA A 37 -4.36 -0.03 -5.35
CA ALA A 37 -4.12 -0.55 -6.68
C ALA A 37 -5.06 0.13 -7.69
N VAL A 38 -4.50 0.63 -8.79
CA VAL A 38 -5.24 1.24 -9.90
C VAL A 38 -4.98 0.44 -11.16
N ASN A 39 -6.05 0.04 -11.84
CA ASN A 39 -6.00 -0.60 -13.17
C ASN A 39 -7.13 -0.02 -14.03
N GLY A 40 -6.78 0.87 -14.96
CA GLY A 40 -7.75 1.65 -15.72
C GLY A 40 -8.77 2.36 -14.80
N ASP A 41 -10.05 2.02 -14.98
CA ASP A 41 -11.15 2.58 -14.18
C ASP A 41 -11.41 1.83 -12.85
N MET A 42 -10.66 0.75 -12.58
CA MET A 42 -10.79 -0.04 -11.35
C MET A 42 -9.80 0.43 -10.29
N VAL A 43 -10.32 0.73 -9.10
CA VAL A 43 -9.51 1.09 -7.93
C VAL A 43 -9.83 0.14 -6.78
N THR A 44 -8.82 -0.49 -6.22
CA THR A 44 -8.93 -1.36 -5.04
C THR A 44 -8.07 -0.81 -3.91
N HIS A 45 -8.64 -0.75 -2.71
CA HIS A 45 -7.95 -0.32 -1.50
C HIS A 45 -7.86 -1.46 -0.50
N ILE A 46 -6.69 -1.64 0.11
CA ILE A 46 -6.50 -2.43 1.32
C ILE A 46 -6.03 -1.48 2.42
N ILE A 47 -6.88 -1.32 3.43
CA ILE A 47 -6.62 -0.46 4.59
C ILE A 47 -6.14 -1.34 5.74
N LEU A 48 -4.97 -1.00 6.28
CA LEU A 48 -4.33 -1.73 7.37
C LEU A 48 -4.10 -0.79 8.54
N ASP A 49 -4.43 -1.27 9.73
CA ASP A 49 -3.95 -0.63 10.96
C ASP A 49 -2.43 -0.78 11.09
N GLU A 50 -1.84 -0.08 12.05
CA GLU A 50 -0.38 -0.07 12.27
C GLU A 50 0.19 -1.46 12.53
N MET A 51 -0.53 -2.31 13.27
CA MET A 51 -0.08 -3.66 13.62
C MET A 51 -0.08 -4.58 12.40
N SER A 52 -1.15 -4.58 11.62
CA SER A 52 -1.30 -5.38 10.40
C SER A 52 -0.34 -4.91 9.30
N ALA A 53 -0.13 -3.58 9.20
CA ALA A 53 0.85 -2.99 8.29
C ALA A 53 2.27 -3.45 8.61
N LYS A 54 2.63 -3.49 9.90
CA LYS A 54 3.93 -4.00 10.35
C LYS A 54 4.12 -5.47 10.02
N GLU A 55 3.13 -6.32 10.31
CA GLU A 55 3.18 -7.76 10.04
C GLU A 55 3.34 -8.08 8.55
N ILE A 56 2.58 -7.39 7.70
CA ILE A 56 2.73 -7.50 6.24
C ILE A 56 4.11 -7.03 5.79
N GLY A 57 4.62 -5.91 6.33
CA GLY A 57 5.95 -5.40 6.01
C GLY A 57 7.06 -6.40 6.34
N GLU A 58 7.03 -7.00 7.54
CA GLU A 58 7.98 -8.02 7.96
C GLU A 58 7.90 -9.27 7.07
N THR A 59 6.68 -9.72 6.73
CA THR A 59 6.45 -10.86 5.84
C THR A 59 7.00 -10.60 4.44
N LEU A 60 6.74 -9.43 3.85
CA LEU A 60 7.23 -9.07 2.52
C LEU A 60 8.76 -8.97 2.48
N ILE A 61 9.39 -8.44 3.54
CA ILE A 61 10.85 -8.39 3.66
C ILE A 61 11.43 -9.81 3.71
N ALA A 62 10.85 -10.70 4.52
CA ALA A 62 11.28 -12.09 4.61
C ALA A 62 11.13 -12.81 3.26
N TRP A 63 10.02 -12.60 2.55
CA TRP A 63 9.79 -13.12 1.21
C TRP A 63 10.87 -12.66 0.22
N ALA A 64 11.16 -11.36 0.18
CA ALA A 64 12.16 -10.78 -0.72
C ALA A 64 13.58 -11.31 -0.47
N LYS A 65 13.89 -11.65 0.78
CA LYS A 65 15.17 -12.27 1.19
C LYS A 65 15.22 -13.78 0.98
N LYS A 66 14.11 -14.42 0.58
CA LYS A 66 13.95 -15.89 0.48
C LYS A 66 14.14 -16.59 1.84
N GLU A 67 13.67 -15.95 2.90
CA GLU A 67 13.70 -16.45 4.29
C GLU A 67 12.36 -17.06 4.73
N LEU A 68 11.36 -17.09 3.82
CA LEU A 68 10.07 -17.76 3.98
C LEU A 68 10.07 -19.18 3.38
#